data_AF-H9BRR7-F1
#
_entry.id   AF-H9BRR7-F1
#
_cell.length_a   1.000
_cell.length_b   1.000
_cell.length_c   1.000
_cell.angle_alpha   90.00
_cell.angle_beta   90.00
_cell.angle_gamma   90.00
#
_symmetry.space_group_name_H-M   'P 1'
#
loop_
_entity.id
_entity.type
_entity.pdbx_description
1 polymer ?
#
loop_
_entity_poly.entity_id
_entity_poly.type
_entity_poly.pdbx_seq_one_letter_code
_entity_poly.pdbx_strand_id
1 'polypeptide(L)'
;YDGSAADVWSCGVILYVLMAGYLPFEENDLPTLYDKITAAHFSCPDWFSQGAKSLIQRILDPTPKTRMTIKEMKSDTWFSKNYVGVRHGEDENVSLDDVQAAFDNIEDKYVSEQVTRNDGGPLMMNAFEMITLSQGLNLSSLFDRQQEYVKRQTRFVSRKPAKTIAATIEVVADSMGLKV
;
A
#
# COMPACT_ATOMS: atom_id res chain seq x y z
N TYR A 1 -11.17 19.29 -11.75
CA TYR A 1 -10.35 18.30 -11.02
C TYR A 1 -11.30 17.47 -10.18
N ASP A 2 -11.20 16.14 -10.24
CA ASP A 2 -12.00 15.20 -9.45
C ASP A 2 -11.04 14.28 -8.68
N GLY A 3 -10.90 14.53 -7.38
CA GLY A 3 -10.00 13.77 -6.52
C GLY A 3 -10.42 12.31 -6.40
N SER A 4 -11.72 12.03 -6.35
CA SER A 4 -12.21 10.66 -6.22
C SER A 4 -11.86 9.81 -7.44
N ALA A 5 -11.98 10.37 -8.65
CA ALA A 5 -11.58 9.69 -9.87
C ALA A 5 -10.05 9.50 -9.94
N ALA A 6 -9.26 10.45 -9.42
CA ALA A 6 -7.80 10.33 -9.34
C ALA A 6 -7.35 9.23 -8.36
N ASP A 7 -8.03 9.11 -7.21
CA ASP A 7 -7.78 8.05 -6.24
C ASP A 7 -8.12 6.68 -6.81
N VAL A 8 -9.25 6.56 -7.52
CA VAL A 8 -9.64 5.31 -8.20
C VAL A 8 -8.57 4.88 -9.21
N TRP A 9 -8.04 5.80 -10.00
CA TRP A 9 -6.93 5.52 -10.93
C TRP A 9 -5.72 4.97 -10.20
N SER A 10 -5.31 5.63 -9.12
CA SER A 10 -4.16 5.22 -8.30
C SER A 10 -4.37 3.84 -7.68
N CYS A 11 -5.57 3.55 -7.16
CA CYS A 11 -5.98 2.23 -6.68
C CYS A 11 -5.90 1.17 -7.78
N GLY A 12 -6.25 1.51 -9.03
CA GLY A 12 -6.10 0.62 -10.18
C GLY A 12 -4.66 0.25 -10.47
N VAL A 13 -3.75 1.22 -10.42
CA VAL A 13 -2.30 0.98 -10.58
C VAL A 13 -1.79 0.06 -9.47
N ILE A 14 -2.17 0.32 -8.22
CA ILE A 14 -1.79 -0.52 -7.07
C ILE A 14 -2.31 -1.95 -7.26
N LEU A 15 -3.60 -2.12 -7.59
CA LEU A 15 -4.20 -3.44 -7.81
C LEU A 15 -3.48 -4.19 -8.94
N TYR A 16 -3.15 -3.51 -10.03
CA TYR A 16 -2.37 -4.10 -11.11
C TYR A 16 -1.02 -4.61 -10.61
N VAL A 17 -0.25 -3.78 -9.89
CA VAL A 17 1.07 -4.16 -9.35
C VAL A 17 0.96 -5.36 -8.39
N LEU A 18 -0.04 -5.38 -7.51
CA LEU A 18 -0.26 -6.51 -6.60
C LEU A 18 -0.53 -7.83 -7.33
N MET A 19 -1.14 -7.78 -8.51
CA MET A 19 -1.49 -8.96 -9.29
C MET A 19 -0.43 -9.35 -10.35
N ALA A 20 0.27 -8.38 -10.92
CA ALA A 20 1.24 -8.58 -12.00
C ALA A 20 2.69 -8.63 -11.51
N GLY A 21 3.01 -7.94 -10.41
CA GLY A 21 4.39 -7.79 -9.90
C GLY A 21 5.21 -6.70 -10.60
N TYR A 22 4.61 -5.90 -11.49
CA TYR A 22 5.24 -4.80 -12.23
C TYR A 22 4.21 -3.70 -12.56
N LEU A 23 4.67 -2.54 -13.02
CA LEU A 23 3.80 -1.39 -13.31
C LEU A 23 3.02 -1.55 -14.63
N PRO A 24 1.76 -1.09 -14.70
CA PRO A 24 1.01 -1.08 -15.97
C PRO A 24 1.61 -0.11 -17.00
N PHE A 25 2.27 0.95 -16.54
CA PHE A 25 2.93 1.97 -17.35
C PHE A 25 4.36 2.16 -16.83
N GLU A 26 5.33 1.84 -17.67
CA GLU A 26 6.75 2.05 -17.40
C GLU A 26 7.45 2.25 -18.74
N GLU A 27 8.23 3.33 -18.84
CA GLU A 27 9.01 3.70 -20.01
C GLU A 27 10.26 4.46 -19.54
N ASN A 28 11.32 4.47 -20.37
CA ASN A 28 12.57 5.16 -20.03
C ASN A 28 12.48 6.68 -20.17
N ASP A 29 11.58 7.16 -21.03
CA ASP A 29 11.40 8.58 -21.31
C ASP A 29 10.02 9.06 -20.85
N LEU A 30 10.01 10.24 -20.20
CA LEU A 30 8.79 10.83 -19.65
C LEU A 30 7.71 11.11 -20.72
N PRO A 31 8.03 11.63 -21.92
CA PRO A 31 7.02 11.85 -22.95
C PRO A 31 6.26 10.58 -23.34
N THR A 32 6.95 9.48 -23.63
CA THR A 32 6.32 8.20 -23.98
C THR A 32 5.55 7.62 -22.80
N LEU A 33 6.06 7.77 -21.57
CA LEU A 33 5.31 7.39 -20.37
C LEU A 33 3.98 8.14 -20.27
N TYR A 34 3.98 9.46 -20.48
CA TYR A 34 2.75 10.26 -20.45
C TYR A 34 1.80 9.91 -21.59
N ASP A 35 2.30 9.66 -22.79
CA ASP A 35 1.49 9.20 -23.92
C ASP A 35 0.81 7.86 -23.61
N LYS A 36 1.56 6.93 -23.00
CA LYS A 36 1.05 5.62 -22.58
C LYS A 36 0.01 5.72 -21.48
N ILE A 37 0.23 6.60 -20.49
CA ILE A 37 -0.72 6.88 -19.39
C ILE A 37 -2.00 7.52 -19.92
N THR A 38 -1.88 8.54 -20.77
CA THR A 38 -3.05 9.28 -21.32
C THR A 38 -3.87 8.45 -22.29
N ALA A 39 -3.23 7.53 -23.03
CA ALA A 39 -3.91 6.55 -23.86
C ALA A 39 -4.40 5.32 -23.08
N ALA A 40 -4.03 5.18 -21.80
CA ALA A 40 -4.21 3.98 -20.99
C ALA A 40 -3.75 2.69 -21.72
N HIS A 41 -2.60 2.76 -22.38
CA HIS A 41 -2.05 1.64 -23.14
C HIS A 41 -1.25 0.70 -22.23
N PHE A 42 -1.88 -0.35 -21.76
CA PHE A 42 -1.26 -1.42 -20.98
C PHE A 42 -1.82 -2.79 -21.38
N SER A 43 -1.08 -3.86 -21.11
CA SER A 43 -1.54 -5.23 -21.31
C SER A 43 -1.68 -5.93 -19.96
N CYS A 44 -2.68 -6.79 -19.81
CA CYS A 44 -2.81 -7.63 -18.62
C CYS A 44 -2.11 -8.97 -18.88
N PRO A 45 -1.36 -9.52 -17.91
CA PRO A 45 -0.79 -10.87 -18.00
C PRO A 45 -1.80 -11.98 -18.28
N ASP A 46 -1.33 -13.13 -18.75
CA ASP A 46 -2.17 -14.28 -19.06
C ASP A 46 -2.84 -14.90 -17.83
N TRP A 47 -2.19 -14.81 -16.66
CA TRP A 47 -2.74 -15.34 -15.41
C TRP A 47 -3.84 -14.47 -14.79
N PHE A 48 -4.12 -13.27 -15.33
CA PHE A 48 -5.27 -12.49 -14.89
C PHE A 48 -6.55 -13.17 -15.35
N SER A 49 -7.50 -13.36 -14.44
CA SER A 49 -8.84 -13.83 -14.82
C SER A 49 -9.55 -12.78 -15.67
N GLN A 50 -10.51 -13.21 -16.50
CA GLN A 50 -11.24 -12.29 -17.37
C GLN A 50 -11.97 -11.17 -16.59
N GLY A 51 -12.48 -11.49 -15.39
CA GLY A 51 -13.09 -10.52 -14.49
C GLY A 51 -12.09 -9.47 -13.99
N ALA A 52 -10.87 -9.89 -13.62
CA ALA A 52 -9.81 -8.96 -13.21
C ALA A 52 -9.42 -8.01 -14.34
N LYS A 53 -9.24 -8.56 -15.55
CA LYS A 53 -8.90 -7.76 -16.74
C LYS A 53 -9.98 -6.70 -17.02
N SER A 54 -11.25 -7.11 -16.99
CA SER A 54 -12.38 -6.20 -17.21
C SER A 54 -12.47 -5.12 -16.13
N LEU A 55 -12.28 -5.48 -14.86
CA LEU A 55 -12.29 -4.53 -13.75
C LEU A 55 -11.16 -3.50 -13.89
N ILE A 56 -9.92 -3.95 -14.10
CA ILE A 56 -8.76 -3.07 -14.28
C ILE A 56 -8.95 -2.10 -15.46
N GLN A 57 -9.48 -2.57 -16.59
CA GLN A 57 -9.75 -1.72 -17.75
C GLN A 57 -10.75 -0.59 -17.46
N ARG A 58 -11.78 -0.86 -16.63
CA ARG A 58 -12.76 0.16 -16.23
C ARG A 58 -12.22 1.13 -15.18
N ILE A 59 -11.28 0.68 -14.34
CA ILE A 59 -10.62 1.52 -13.33
C ILE A 59 -9.58 2.44 -13.99
N LEU A 60 -8.78 1.91 -14.92
CA LEU A 60 -7.76 2.63 -15.67
C LEU A 60 -8.32 3.27 -16.95
N ASP A 61 -9.56 3.73 -16.92
CA ASP A 61 -10.12 4.56 -17.99
C ASP A 61 -9.49 5.97 -17.92
N PRO A 62 -8.85 6.46 -19.00
CA PRO A 62 -8.20 7.78 -18.99
C PRO A 62 -9.22 8.92 -18.84
N THR A 63 -10.49 8.70 -19.18
CA THR A 63 -11.56 9.71 -19.08
C THR A 63 -12.22 9.67 -17.68
N PRO A 64 -12.02 10.68 -16.82
CA PRO A 64 -12.51 10.63 -15.44
C PRO A 64 -14.04 10.51 -15.31
N LYS A 65 -14.80 10.98 -16.31
CA LYS A 65 -16.27 10.96 -16.31
C LYS A 65 -16.85 9.57 -16.58
N THR A 66 -16.12 8.71 -17.30
CA THR A 66 -16.54 7.35 -17.65
C THR A 66 -15.81 6.30 -16.81
N ARG A 67 -14.76 6.72 -16.11
CA ARG A 67 -14.04 5.91 -15.13
C ARG A 67 -14.98 5.33 -14.07
N MET A 68 -14.77 4.06 -13.77
CA MET A 68 -15.52 3.34 -12.74
C MET A 68 -15.53 4.09 -11.41
N THR A 69 -16.69 4.18 -10.79
CA THR A 69 -16.84 4.72 -9.42
C THR A 69 -16.67 3.63 -8.37
N ILE A 70 -16.37 4.01 -7.12
CA ILE A 70 -16.30 3.05 -5.99
C ILE A 70 -17.62 2.30 -5.80
N LYS A 71 -18.75 2.95 -6.06
CA LYS A 71 -20.08 2.32 -5.97
C LYS A 71 -20.22 1.18 -6.98
N GLU A 72 -19.81 1.42 -8.22
CA GLU A 72 -19.83 0.40 -9.27
C GLU A 72 -18.81 -0.72 -9.01
N MET A 73 -17.63 -0.37 -8.48
CA MET A 73 -16.61 -1.33 -8.09
C MET A 73 -17.12 -2.30 -7.01
N LYS A 74 -17.81 -1.80 -5.98
CA LYS A 74 -18.41 -2.64 -4.93
C LYS A 74 -19.44 -3.64 -5.48
N SER A 75 -20.08 -3.31 -6.59
CA SER A 75 -21.03 -4.19 -7.29
C SER A 75 -20.39 -5.11 -8.34
N ASP A 76 -19.10 -4.94 -8.62
CA ASP A 76 -18.41 -5.75 -9.63
C ASP A 76 -18.30 -7.21 -9.19
N THR A 77 -18.51 -8.13 -10.13
CA THR A 77 -18.54 -9.57 -9.84
C THR A 77 -17.19 -10.12 -9.40
N TRP A 78 -16.08 -9.56 -9.90
CA TRP A 78 -14.74 -9.96 -9.50
C TRP A 78 -14.42 -9.41 -8.12
N PHE A 79 -14.76 -8.14 -7.87
CA PHE A 79 -14.53 -7.49 -6.57
C PHE A 79 -15.38 -8.08 -5.45
N SER A 80 -16.66 -8.35 -5.71
CA SER A 80 -17.62 -8.84 -4.70
C SER A 80 -17.40 -10.30 -4.29
N LYS A 81 -16.51 -11.04 -4.96
CA LYS A 81 -16.23 -12.43 -4.63
C LYS A 81 -15.62 -12.54 -3.23
N ASN A 82 -16.38 -13.10 -2.29
CA ASN A 82 -16.05 -13.19 -0.86
C ASN A 82 -15.90 -11.83 -0.16
N TYR A 83 -16.46 -10.77 -0.71
CA TYR A 83 -16.46 -9.47 -0.06
C TYR A 83 -17.44 -9.46 1.12
N VAL A 84 -16.94 -9.12 2.31
CA VAL A 84 -17.76 -8.85 3.49
C VAL A 84 -17.70 -7.36 3.75
N GLY A 85 -18.82 -6.67 3.56
CA GLY A 85 -18.91 -5.24 3.84
C GLY A 85 -18.62 -4.97 5.31
N VAL A 86 -17.69 -4.05 5.56
CA VAL A 86 -17.43 -3.55 6.92
C VAL A 86 -18.68 -2.80 7.36
N ARG A 87 -19.32 -3.29 8.43
CA ARG A 87 -20.38 -2.55 9.11
C ARG A 87 -19.69 -1.47 9.93
N HIS A 88 -19.70 -0.24 9.43
CA HIS A 88 -19.43 0.90 10.28
C HIS A 88 -20.56 0.95 11.31
N GLY A 89 -20.20 0.96 12.60
CA GLY A 89 -21.16 1.38 13.63
C GLY A 89 -21.73 2.74 13.24
N GLU A 90 -22.98 3.00 13.61
CA GLU A 90 -23.65 4.29 13.42
C GLU A 90 -22.65 5.42 13.63
N ASP A 91 -22.61 6.40 12.70
CA ASP A 91 -21.69 7.54 12.72
C ASP A 91 -21.48 8.00 14.16
N GLU A 92 -20.38 7.56 14.79
CA GLU A 92 -20.03 8.07 16.11
C GLU A 92 -19.91 9.58 15.89
N ASN A 93 -20.52 10.39 16.77
CA ASN A 93 -20.31 11.82 16.76
C ASN A 93 -18.81 12.05 17.03
N VAL A 94 -18.01 12.04 15.97
CA VAL A 94 -16.57 12.25 16.04
C VAL A 94 -16.40 13.70 16.44
N SER A 95 -15.95 13.92 17.68
CA SER A 95 -15.67 15.28 18.15
C SER A 95 -14.58 15.88 17.26
N LEU A 96 -14.85 17.05 16.70
CA LEU A 96 -13.87 17.80 15.91
C LEU A 96 -12.85 18.52 16.80
N ASP A 97 -12.90 18.32 18.13
CA ASP A 97 -11.96 18.90 19.09
C ASP A 97 -10.50 18.54 18.75
N ASP A 98 -10.25 17.32 18.25
CA ASP A 98 -8.91 16.89 17.82
C ASP A 98 -8.41 17.65 16.58
N VAL A 99 -9.33 18.03 15.67
CA VAL A 99 -9.01 18.85 14.50
C VAL A 99 -8.68 20.27 14.95
N GLN A 100 -9.44 20.82 15.90
CA GLN A 100 -9.19 22.14 16.48
C GLN A 100 -7.84 22.18 17.22
N ALA A 101 -7.53 21.15 18.00
CA ALA A 101 -6.25 21.01 18.69
C ALA A 101 -5.06 20.89 17.72
N ALA A 102 -5.24 20.40 16.48
CA ALA A 102 -4.16 20.33 15.51
C ALA A 102 -3.74 21.71 14.96
N PHE A 103 -4.64 22.69 14.95
CA PHE A 103 -4.40 24.04 14.44
C PHE A 103 -4.16 25.08 15.55
N ASP A 104 -4.65 24.83 16.76
CA ASP A 104 -4.35 25.63 17.95
C ASP A 104 -3.09 25.07 18.63
N ASN A 105 -2.02 25.88 18.71
CA ASN A 105 -0.72 25.51 19.30
C ASN A 105 -0.83 24.60 20.53
N ILE A 106 -0.51 23.33 20.31
CA ILE A 106 -0.54 22.25 21.31
C ILE A 106 0.49 22.55 22.40
N GLU A 107 0.04 22.78 23.63
CA GLU A 107 0.81 22.38 24.80
C GLU A 107 0.93 20.85 24.76
N ASP A 108 2.15 20.36 24.53
CA ASP A 108 2.64 18.98 24.47
C ASP A 108 1.85 17.91 25.25
N LYS A 109 0.68 17.50 24.75
CA LYS A 109 -0.07 16.35 25.29
C LYS A 109 -0.37 15.34 24.21
N TYR A 110 0.65 14.54 23.89
CA TYR A 110 0.53 13.36 23.04
C TYR A 110 -0.46 12.36 23.67
N VAL A 111 -1.53 12.02 22.93
CA VAL A 111 -2.40 10.88 23.28
C VAL A 111 -1.64 9.60 22.97
N SER A 112 -1.21 8.88 24.00
CA SER A 112 -0.55 7.58 23.85
C SER A 112 -1.62 6.50 23.75
N GLU A 113 -1.64 5.77 22.64
CA GLU A 113 -2.41 4.55 22.47
C GLU A 113 -1.86 3.48 23.45
N GLN A 114 -2.65 3.13 24.48
CA GLN A 114 -2.26 2.10 25.43
C GLN A 114 -2.44 0.71 24.81
N VAL A 115 -1.38 0.18 24.19
CA VAL A 115 -1.32 -1.22 23.75
C VAL A 115 -1.34 -2.12 24.98
N THR A 116 -2.49 -2.77 25.22
CA THR A 116 -2.60 -3.84 26.22
C THR A 116 -1.82 -5.06 25.74
N ARG A 117 -0.54 -5.14 26.11
CA ARG A 117 0.29 -6.33 25.90
C ARG A 117 -0.25 -7.47 26.77
N ASN A 118 -1.10 -8.32 26.20
CA ASN A 118 -1.41 -9.61 26.80
C ASN A 118 -0.29 -10.59 26.42
N ASP A 119 0.61 -10.80 27.36
CA ASP A 119 1.81 -11.63 27.22
C ASP A 119 1.42 -13.11 27.16
N GLY A 120 1.68 -13.80 26.05
CA GLY A 120 1.59 -15.26 25.97
C GLY A 120 1.06 -15.89 24.67
N GLY A 121 0.53 -15.11 23.73
CA GLY A 121 0.11 -15.60 22.40
C GLY A 121 1.12 -15.26 21.29
N PRO A 122 1.09 -15.94 20.13
CA PRO A 122 1.77 -15.44 18.94
C PRO A 122 1.30 -14.00 18.69
N LEU A 123 2.25 -13.11 18.37
CA LEU A 123 1.97 -11.69 18.15
C LEU A 123 0.79 -11.54 17.19
N MET A 124 -0.36 -11.07 17.69
CA MET A 124 -1.49 -10.66 16.87
C MET A 124 -1.10 -9.37 16.18
N MET A 125 -0.41 -9.51 15.05
CA MET A 125 0.13 -8.40 14.28
C MET A 125 -1.01 -7.80 13.44
N ASN A 126 -1.38 -6.55 13.69
CA ASN A 126 -2.41 -5.88 12.90
C ASN A 126 -1.89 -5.55 11.48
N ALA A 127 -2.79 -5.17 10.58
CA ALA A 127 -2.41 -4.85 9.19
C ALA A 127 -1.45 -3.65 9.10
N PHE A 128 -1.57 -2.67 10.00
CA PHE A 128 -0.65 -1.53 10.07
C PHE A 128 0.75 -1.95 10.53
N GLU A 129 0.85 -2.88 11.47
CA GLU A 129 2.10 -3.47 11.92
C GLU A 129 2.70 -4.32 10.79
N MET A 130 1.92 -5.12 10.07
CA MET A 130 2.40 -5.82 8.86
C MET A 130 2.89 -4.85 7.77
N ILE A 131 2.18 -3.75 7.55
CA ILE A 131 2.55 -2.72 6.56
C ILE A 131 3.83 -1.99 7.00
N THR A 132 3.95 -1.65 8.29
CA THR A 132 5.15 -1.03 8.87
C THR A 132 6.37 -1.96 8.77
N LEU A 133 6.16 -3.27 8.70
CA LEU A 133 7.22 -4.26 8.47
C LEU A 133 7.66 -4.37 6.99
N SER A 134 6.89 -3.85 6.04
CA SER A 134 7.19 -3.88 4.61
C SER A 134 7.97 -2.63 4.18
N GLN A 135 9.20 -2.80 3.68
CA GLN A 135 10.09 -1.68 3.34
C GLN A 135 9.53 -0.70 2.31
N GLY A 136 8.68 -1.17 1.39
CA GLY A 136 8.10 -0.36 0.31
C GLY A 136 6.78 0.31 0.68
N LEU A 137 6.20 -0.04 1.82
CA LEU A 137 4.91 0.49 2.29
C LEU A 137 4.99 1.04 3.72
N ASN A 138 6.18 1.10 4.31
CA ASN A 138 6.37 1.61 5.65
C ASN A 138 6.12 3.13 5.67
N LEU A 139 4.97 3.53 6.23
CA LEU A 139 4.54 4.92 6.36
C LEU A 139 5.06 5.60 7.64
N SER A 140 5.87 4.93 8.47
CA SER A 140 6.33 5.47 9.76
C SER A 140 7.07 6.80 9.62
N SER A 141 7.78 7.02 8.51
CA SER A 141 8.48 8.27 8.22
C SER A 141 7.55 9.45 7.92
N LEU A 142 6.27 9.22 7.59
CA LEU A 142 5.28 10.30 7.40
C LEU A 142 4.78 10.86 8.74
N PHE A 143 4.84 10.07 9.81
CA PHE A 143 4.26 10.41 11.11
C PHE A 143 5.29 10.78 12.18
N ASP A 144 6.57 10.44 11.99
CA ASP A 144 7.62 10.68 12.99
C ASP A 144 8.43 11.95 12.65
N ARG A 145 7.98 13.10 13.16
CA ARG A 145 8.53 14.44 12.84
C ARG A 145 9.90 14.74 13.49
N GLN A 146 10.44 13.83 14.32
CA GLN A 146 11.68 14.04 15.09
C GLN A 146 12.90 13.23 14.62
N GLN A 147 12.79 12.36 13.60
CA GLN A 147 13.94 11.60 13.11
C GLN A 147 14.71 12.35 12.01
N GLU A 148 15.87 12.91 12.35
CA GLU A 148 16.80 13.51 11.38
C GLU A 148 17.41 12.48 10.39
N TYR A 149 17.25 11.18 10.63
CA TYR A 149 17.79 10.11 9.77
C TYR A 149 16.83 8.91 9.67
N VAL A 150 16.39 8.60 8.45
CA VAL A 150 15.65 7.36 8.16
C VAL A 150 16.63 6.19 8.05
N LYS A 151 16.72 5.37 9.11
CA LYS A 151 17.51 4.13 9.08
C LYS A 151 16.76 3.08 8.23
N ARG A 152 17.12 2.95 6.94
CA ARG A 152 16.58 1.89 6.07
C ARG A 152 16.87 0.51 6.68
N GLN A 153 15.85 -0.19 7.17
CA GLN A 153 15.99 -1.51 7.78
C GLN A 153 15.46 -2.64 6.89
N THR A 154 16.39 -3.41 6.31
CA THR A 154 16.28 -4.80 5.82
C THR A 154 15.42 -5.78 6.63
N ARG A 155 14.13 -6.03 6.39
CA ARG A 155 13.40 -7.13 7.08
C ARG A 155 12.84 -8.17 6.12
N PHE A 156 13.06 -9.44 6.45
CA PHE A 156 12.56 -10.61 5.72
C PHE A 156 12.29 -11.74 6.72
N VAL A 157 11.45 -12.70 6.33
CA VAL A 157 11.08 -13.85 7.17
C VAL A 157 11.78 -15.11 6.66
N SER A 158 12.24 -15.97 7.57
CA SER A 158 12.89 -17.22 7.20
C SER A 158 12.52 -18.34 8.16
N ARG A 159 12.53 -19.57 7.63
CA ARG A 159 12.41 -20.80 8.42
C ARG A 159 13.74 -21.28 9.00
N LYS A 160 14.85 -20.56 8.75
CA LYS A 160 16.20 -20.89 9.23
C LYS A 160 16.62 -19.92 10.34
N PRO A 161 17.49 -20.34 11.28
CA PRO A 161 18.03 -19.45 12.30
C PRO A 161 18.83 -18.30 11.68
N ALA A 162 18.77 -17.11 12.30
CA ALA A 162 19.46 -15.90 11.83
C ALA A 162 20.95 -16.11 11.57
N LYS A 163 21.63 -16.88 12.43
CA LYS A 163 23.06 -17.21 12.29
C LYS A 163 23.37 -17.94 10.96
N THR A 164 22.51 -18.88 10.56
CA THR A 164 22.68 -19.61 9.31
C THR A 164 22.49 -18.70 8.10
N ILE A 165 21.54 -17.77 8.19
CA ILE A 165 21.25 -16.83 7.12
C ILE A 165 22.40 -15.84 6.95
N ALA A 166 22.88 -15.24 8.04
CA ALA A 166 24.01 -14.32 8.03
C ALA A 166 25.26 -14.97 7.42
N ALA A 167 25.61 -16.18 7.87
CA ALA A 167 26.74 -16.93 7.32
C ALA A 167 26.56 -17.25 5.82
N THR A 168 25.34 -17.54 5.37
CA THR A 168 25.06 -17.78 3.95
C THR A 168 25.21 -16.50 3.13
N ILE A 169 24.74 -15.36 3.65
CA ILE A 169 24.85 -14.05 3.00
C ILE A 169 26.33 -13.66 2.87
N GLU A 170 27.13 -13.82 3.92
CA GLU A 170 28.58 -13.54 3.89
C GLU A 170 29.29 -14.35 2.80
N VAL A 171 29.04 -15.67 2.74
CA VAL A 171 29.64 -16.55 1.72
C VAL A 171 29.25 -16.13 0.30
N VAL A 172 27.98 -15.79 0.07
CA VAL A 172 27.51 -15.37 -1.26
C VAL A 172 28.08 -14.00 -1.62
N ALA A 173 28.12 -13.07 -0.69
CA ALA A 173 28.65 -11.74 -0.92
C ALA A 173 30.15 -11.77 -1.27
N ASP A 174 30.94 -12.58 -0.57
CA ASP A 174 32.35 -12.83 -0.89
C ASP A 174 32.50 -13.41 -2.31
N SER A 175 31.63 -14.36 -2.68
CA SER A 175 31.64 -14.95 -4.03
C SER A 175 31.30 -13.93 -5.14
N MET A 176 30.60 -12.85 -4.79
CA MET A 176 30.24 -11.74 -5.68
C MET A 176 31.22 -10.56 -5.58
N GLY A 177 32.28 -10.66 -4.77
CA GLY A 177 33.25 -9.58 -4.55
C GLY A 177 32.72 -8.38 -3.76
N LEU A 178 31.62 -8.57 -3.02
CA LEU A 178 31.03 -7.55 -2.15
C LEU A 178 31.69 -7.66 -0.76
N LYS A 179 32.07 -6.52 -0.17
CA LYS A 179 32.51 -6.48 1.23
C LYS A 179 31.29 -6.43 2.15
N VAL A 180 31.21 -7.37 3.09
CA VAL A 180 30.19 -7.45 4.15
C VAL A 180 30.80 -7.08 5.49
#